data_AF-A0A160FJE8-F1
#
_entry.id   AF-A0A160FJE8-F1
#
_cell.length_a   1.000
_cell.length_b   1.000
_cell.length_c   1.000
_cell.angle_alpha   90.00
_cell.angle_beta   90.00
_cell.angle_gamma   90.00
#
_symmetry.space_group_name_H-M   'P 1'
#
loop_
_entity.id
_entity.type
_entity.pdbx_description
1 polymer ?
#
loop_
_entity_poly.entity_id
_entity_poly.type
_entity_poly.pdbx_seq_one_letter_code
_entity_poly.pdbx_strand_id
1 'polypeptide(L)'
;MDDRFDRRELLLHLGDMLEALNCLARTSKPTAPVAHLMQEEDSLQRFGFLRALAPKMTVAEFTQRVASAFFLWPRELLEAELNRDALASSVQHNLFDGNPDGWKAYVSHVERTVAWFGAGLPGMKADPLAEPPHDAAKDATPVDAPAAAALPAKSDAAIEKKGWPWPEPRSTS
;
A
#
# COMPACT_ATOMS: atom_id res chain seq x y z
N MET A 1 -13.34 -15.90 12.26
CA MET A 1 -13.53 -14.54 12.81
C MET A 1 -14.36 -13.79 11.79
N ASP A 2 -15.36 -13.01 12.17
CA ASP A 2 -16.14 -12.25 11.20
C ASP A 2 -15.34 -11.02 10.74
N ASP A 3 -14.68 -11.16 9.61
CA ASP A 3 -13.80 -10.17 8.97
C ASP A 3 -14.56 -9.27 7.97
N ARG A 4 -15.90 -9.28 7.99
CA ARG A 4 -16.71 -8.34 7.17
C ARG A 4 -16.47 -6.87 7.54
N PHE A 5 -16.32 -6.58 8.84
CA PHE A 5 -16.04 -5.23 9.30
C PHE A 5 -14.65 -4.78 8.84
N ASP A 6 -13.63 -5.61 9.06
CA ASP A 6 -12.26 -5.35 8.59
C ASP A 6 -12.22 -5.09 7.07
N ARG A 7 -12.89 -5.93 6.28
CA ARG A 7 -12.99 -5.74 4.81
C ARG A 7 -13.63 -4.41 4.45
N ARG A 8 -14.71 -4.01 5.13
CA ARG A 8 -15.35 -2.70 4.92
C ARG A 8 -14.39 -1.56 5.21
N GLU A 9 -13.68 -1.60 6.34
CA GLU A 9 -12.74 -0.55 6.72
C GLU A 9 -11.56 -0.46 5.74
N LEU A 10 -11.03 -1.58 5.27
CA LEU A 10 -9.98 -1.60 4.25
C LEU A 10 -10.46 -1.07 2.90
N LEU A 11 -11.72 -1.36 2.50
CA LEU A 11 -12.31 -0.80 1.29
C LEU A 11 -12.52 0.73 1.42
N LEU A 12 -12.94 1.22 2.58
CA LEU A 12 -13.06 2.66 2.84
C LEU A 12 -11.70 3.35 2.77
N HIS A 13 -10.67 2.75 3.38
CA HIS A 13 -9.30 3.26 3.31
C HIS A 13 -8.75 3.29 1.88
N LEU A 14 -9.06 2.27 1.07
CA LEU A 14 -8.75 2.29 -0.37
C LEU A 14 -9.47 3.46 -1.07
N GLY A 15 -10.73 3.73 -0.73
CA GLY A 15 -11.47 4.89 -1.21
C GLY A 15 -10.77 6.21 -0.87
N ASP A 16 -10.34 6.39 0.38
CA ASP A 16 -9.62 7.58 0.83
C ASP A 16 -8.28 7.76 0.09
N MET A 17 -7.55 6.66 -0.18
CA MET A 17 -6.32 6.69 -0.99
C MET A 17 -6.58 7.20 -2.41
N LEU A 18 -7.61 6.68 -3.08
CA LEU A 18 -8.00 7.11 -4.43
C LEU A 18 -8.46 8.56 -4.44
N GLU A 19 -9.16 9.00 -3.40
CA GLU A 19 -9.62 10.38 -3.27
C GLU A 19 -8.45 11.34 -3.04
N ALA A 20 -7.47 10.96 -2.20
CA ALA A 20 -6.24 11.71 -2.01
C ALA A 20 -5.45 11.84 -3.32
N LEU A 21 -5.33 10.77 -4.11
CA LEU A 21 -4.70 10.81 -5.43
C LEU A 21 -5.42 11.77 -6.37
N ASN A 22 -6.75 11.75 -6.40
CA ASN A 22 -7.52 12.67 -7.22
C ASN A 22 -7.34 14.14 -6.80
N CYS A 23 -7.32 14.42 -5.49
CA CYS A 23 -7.01 15.76 -4.97
C CYS A 23 -5.61 16.22 -5.42
N LEU A 24 -4.60 15.37 -5.29
CA LEU A 24 -3.22 15.69 -5.69
C LEU A 24 -3.09 15.88 -7.21
N ALA A 25 -3.75 15.05 -8.02
CA ALA A 25 -3.74 15.16 -9.48
C ALA A 25 -4.27 16.51 -9.97
N ARG A 26 -5.29 17.06 -9.29
CA ARG A 26 -5.86 18.38 -9.61
C ARG A 26 -4.90 19.55 -9.39
N THR A 27 -3.86 19.39 -8.56
CA THR A 27 -2.86 20.45 -8.33
C THR A 27 -1.96 20.69 -9.55
N SER A 28 -1.88 19.75 -10.50
CA SER A 28 -0.98 19.81 -11.67
C SER A 28 0.51 19.99 -11.30
N LYS A 29 0.92 19.57 -10.09
CA LYS A 29 2.30 19.67 -9.57
C LYS A 29 2.92 18.28 -9.32
N PRO A 30 3.22 17.46 -10.35
CA PRO A 30 3.66 16.07 -10.16
C PRO A 30 4.99 15.92 -9.42
N THR A 31 5.88 16.91 -9.49
CA THR A 31 7.20 16.90 -8.83
C THR A 31 7.18 17.52 -7.44
N ALA A 32 6.06 18.13 -7.01
CA ALA A 32 5.98 18.72 -5.68
C ALA A 32 5.95 17.62 -4.61
N PRO A 33 6.63 17.82 -3.47
CA PRO A 33 6.48 16.92 -2.32
C PRO A 33 5.03 16.94 -1.80
N VAL A 34 4.48 15.76 -1.50
CA VAL A 34 3.12 15.64 -0.96
C VAL A 34 2.98 16.42 0.36
N ALA A 35 4.01 16.35 1.22
CA ALA A 35 4.04 17.06 2.50
C ALA A 35 3.93 18.58 2.34
N HIS A 36 4.45 19.16 1.25
CA HIS A 36 4.32 20.58 0.96
C HIS A 36 2.88 20.94 0.56
N LEU A 37 2.27 20.15 -0.34
CA LEU A 37 0.88 20.36 -0.77
C LEU A 37 -0.11 20.21 0.38
N MET A 38 0.16 19.33 1.36
CA MET A 38 -0.66 19.25 2.57
C MET A 38 -0.72 20.57 3.35
N GLN A 39 0.33 21.41 3.31
CA GLN A 39 0.33 22.72 3.97
C GLN A 39 -0.45 23.78 3.18
N GLU A 40 -0.61 23.60 1.87
CA GLU A 40 -1.29 24.54 0.98
C GLU A 40 -2.79 24.22 0.83
N GLU A 41 -3.14 22.93 0.88
CA GLU A 41 -4.47 22.44 0.52
C GLU A 41 -5.20 21.79 1.71
N ASP A 42 -6.17 22.50 2.29
CA ASP A 42 -6.98 22.03 3.43
C ASP A 42 -7.67 20.68 3.13
N SER A 43 -8.04 20.44 1.86
CA SER A 43 -8.69 19.20 1.44
C SER A 43 -7.84 17.95 1.67
N LEU A 44 -6.50 18.09 1.77
CA LEU A 44 -5.58 16.99 2.03
C LEU A 44 -5.40 16.70 3.51
N GLN A 45 -5.73 17.64 4.40
CA GLN A 45 -5.48 17.52 5.85
C GLN A 45 -6.31 16.43 6.54
N ARG A 46 -7.46 16.08 5.95
CA ARG A 46 -8.31 14.98 6.43
C ARG A 46 -7.67 13.60 6.24
N PHE A 47 -6.78 13.44 5.26
CA PHE A 47 -6.12 12.17 4.97
C PHE A 47 -4.94 11.98 5.92
N GLY A 48 -5.24 11.56 7.15
CA GLY A 48 -4.25 11.46 8.22
C GLY A 48 -3.05 10.57 7.90
N PHE A 49 -3.25 9.55 7.07
CA PHE A 49 -2.19 8.65 6.61
C PHE A 49 -1.11 9.34 5.76
N LEU A 50 -1.40 10.48 5.12
CA LEU A 50 -0.39 11.19 4.31
C LEU A 50 0.77 11.71 5.16
N ARG A 51 0.57 11.89 6.48
CA ARG A 51 1.64 12.28 7.42
C ARG A 51 2.69 11.19 7.62
N ALA A 52 2.40 9.95 7.24
CA ALA A 52 3.34 8.83 7.34
C ALA A 52 4.30 8.74 6.13
N LEU A 53 4.04 9.50 5.06
CA LEU A 53 4.86 9.44 3.85
C LEU A 53 6.26 10.02 4.10
N ALA A 54 7.23 9.58 3.29
CA ALA A 54 8.56 10.15 3.32
C ALA A 54 8.49 11.66 2.98
N PRO A 55 9.19 12.56 3.70
CA PRO A 55 9.05 14.01 3.52
C PRO A 55 9.31 14.51 2.08
N LYS A 56 10.15 13.80 1.34
CA LYS A 56 10.53 14.12 -0.04
C LYS A 56 9.71 13.39 -1.11
N MET A 57 8.74 12.55 -0.72
CA MET A 57 7.92 11.79 -1.66
C MET A 57 7.11 12.75 -2.52
N THR A 58 7.32 12.67 -3.84
CA THR A 58 6.64 13.52 -4.81
C THR A 58 5.23 13.01 -5.12
N VAL A 59 4.36 13.84 -5.69
CA VAL A 59 3.02 13.41 -6.15
C VAL A 59 3.10 12.28 -7.17
N ALA A 60 4.02 12.35 -8.14
CA ALA A 60 4.20 11.32 -9.15
C ALA A 60 4.65 9.99 -8.52
N GLU A 61 5.62 10.04 -7.62
CA GLU A 61 6.10 8.87 -6.90
C GLU A 61 4.99 8.27 -6.02
N PHE A 62 4.28 9.10 -5.25
CA PHE A 62 3.16 8.66 -4.42
C PHE A 62 2.08 7.97 -5.26
N THR A 63 1.74 8.53 -6.42
CA THR A 63 0.75 7.94 -7.34
C THR A 63 1.18 6.56 -7.82
N GLN A 64 2.43 6.41 -8.26
CA GLN A 64 2.97 5.12 -8.68
C GLN A 64 2.98 4.12 -7.53
N ARG A 65 3.48 4.53 -6.35
CA ARG A 65 3.59 3.67 -5.17
C ARG A 65 2.23 3.21 -4.65
N VAL A 66 1.21 4.08 -4.64
CA VAL A 66 -0.17 3.71 -4.27
C VAL A 66 -0.76 2.72 -5.28
N ALA A 67 -0.59 2.96 -6.59
CA ALA A 67 -1.06 2.00 -7.59
C ALA A 67 -0.43 0.62 -7.37
N SER A 68 0.89 0.55 -7.14
CA SER A 68 1.61 -0.71 -6.86
C SER A 68 1.28 -1.33 -5.50
N ALA A 69 0.94 -0.53 -4.48
CA ALA A 69 0.61 -1.05 -3.15
C ALA A 69 -0.80 -1.66 -3.09
N PHE A 70 -1.75 -1.07 -3.80
CA PHE A 70 -3.17 -1.37 -3.62
C PHE A 70 -3.81 -2.13 -4.80
N PHE A 71 -3.11 -2.39 -5.91
CA PHE A 71 -3.72 -3.03 -7.10
C PHE A 71 -4.41 -4.38 -6.82
N LEU A 72 -3.91 -5.15 -5.86
CA LEU A 72 -4.47 -6.46 -5.50
C LEU A 72 -5.66 -6.37 -4.54
N TRP A 73 -5.82 -5.24 -3.83
CA TRP A 73 -6.83 -5.08 -2.78
C TRP A 73 -8.26 -5.33 -3.27
N PRO A 74 -8.72 -4.78 -4.42
CA PRO A 74 -10.08 -5.00 -4.90
C PRO A 74 -10.42 -6.47 -5.09
N ARG A 75 -9.44 -7.32 -5.41
CA ARG A 75 -9.64 -8.76 -5.54
C ARG A 75 -9.52 -9.47 -4.18
N GLU A 76 -8.42 -9.28 -3.47
CA GLU A 76 -8.14 -10.02 -2.24
C GLU A 76 -9.15 -9.73 -1.11
N LEU A 77 -9.71 -8.51 -1.07
CA LEU A 77 -10.78 -8.17 -0.13
C LEU A 77 -12.10 -8.90 -0.45
N LEU A 78 -12.25 -9.42 -1.67
CA LEU A 78 -13.43 -10.14 -2.14
C LEU A 78 -13.33 -11.68 -2.02
N GLU A 79 -12.14 -12.20 -1.69
CA GLU A 79 -11.90 -13.63 -1.57
C GLU A 79 -12.53 -14.21 -0.28
N ALA A 80 -12.81 -15.52 -0.33
CA ALA A 80 -13.48 -16.23 0.77
C ALA A 80 -12.71 -16.13 2.10
N GLU A 81 -11.38 -16.23 2.01
CA GLU A 81 -10.46 -16.03 3.13
C GLU A 81 -9.60 -14.80 2.87
N LEU A 82 -9.42 -13.98 3.90
CA LEU A 82 -8.67 -12.75 3.79
C LEU A 82 -7.17 -13.04 3.86
N ASN A 83 -6.44 -12.76 2.78
CA ASN A 83 -4.98 -12.84 2.78
C ASN A 83 -4.37 -11.59 3.43
N ARG A 84 -4.36 -11.60 4.77
CA ARG A 84 -3.88 -10.50 5.63
C ARG A 84 -2.45 -10.09 5.30
N ASP A 85 -1.58 -11.07 5.14
CA ASP A 85 -0.17 -10.85 4.86
C ASP A 85 0.03 -10.23 3.48
N ALA A 86 -0.66 -10.71 2.44
CA ALA A 86 -0.55 -10.14 1.10
C ALA A 86 -1.02 -8.66 1.07
N LEU A 87 -2.12 -8.34 1.74
CA LEU A 87 -2.66 -6.98 1.81
C LEU A 87 -1.68 -6.02 2.48
N ALA A 88 -1.16 -6.40 3.64
CA ALA A 88 -0.26 -5.54 4.41
C ALA A 88 1.16 -5.49 3.82
N SER A 89 1.72 -6.63 3.40
CA SER A 89 3.08 -6.70 2.83
C SER A 89 3.19 -5.93 1.50
N SER A 90 2.13 -5.91 0.69
CA SER A 90 2.09 -5.11 -0.54
C SER A 90 2.19 -3.63 -0.24
N VAL A 91 1.49 -3.13 0.78
CA VAL A 91 1.61 -1.72 1.18
C VAL A 91 2.98 -1.42 1.78
N GLN A 92 3.46 -2.31 2.65
CA GLN A 92 4.78 -2.19 3.25
C GLN A 92 5.86 -2.02 2.16
N HIS A 93 5.95 -2.96 1.22
CA HIS A 93 7.01 -2.97 0.20
C HIS A 93 6.84 -1.91 -0.88
N ASN A 94 5.61 -1.57 -1.30
CA ASN A 94 5.45 -0.66 -2.43
C ASN A 94 5.31 0.81 -2.01
N LEU A 95 4.77 1.09 -0.82
CA LEU A 95 4.55 2.47 -0.36
C LEU A 95 5.64 2.94 0.60
N PHE A 96 6.07 2.07 1.52
CA PHE A 96 6.94 2.47 2.64
C PHE A 96 8.37 1.91 2.58
N ASP A 97 8.78 1.32 1.45
CA ASP A 97 10.17 0.86 1.28
C ASP A 97 11.17 1.99 1.57
N GLY A 98 12.21 1.64 2.35
CA GLY A 98 13.19 2.59 2.88
C GLY A 98 12.68 3.54 3.98
N ASN A 99 11.41 3.45 4.41
CA ASN A 99 10.79 4.35 5.40
C ASN A 99 10.12 3.57 6.56
N PRO A 100 10.91 2.98 7.49
CA PRO A 100 10.39 2.18 8.59
C PRO A 100 9.54 2.98 9.58
N ASP A 101 9.88 4.25 9.84
CA ASP A 101 9.11 5.13 10.72
C ASP A 101 7.75 5.47 10.11
N GLY A 102 7.72 5.75 8.81
CA GLY A 102 6.48 5.94 8.05
C GLY A 102 5.60 4.69 8.05
N TRP A 103 6.19 3.51 7.83
CA TRP A 103 5.46 2.24 7.94
C TRP A 103 4.81 2.09 9.31
N LYS A 104 5.56 2.32 10.39
CA LYS A 104 5.03 2.24 11.76
C LYS A 104 3.89 3.23 11.99
N ALA A 105 4.05 4.49 11.57
CA ALA A 105 3.01 5.51 11.70
C ALA A 105 1.74 5.16 10.91
N TYR A 106 1.91 4.58 9.71
CA TYR A 106 0.81 4.12 8.87
C TYR A 106 0.07 2.93 9.47
N VAL A 107 0.80 1.93 9.98
CA VAL A 107 0.22 0.77 10.68
C VAL A 107 -0.61 1.25 11.87
N SER A 108 -0.06 2.11 12.74
CA SER A 108 -0.80 2.67 13.86
C SER A 108 -2.01 3.53 13.47
N HIS A 109 -2.07 4.01 12.23
CA HIS A 109 -3.25 4.69 11.69
C HIS A 109 -4.36 3.69 11.34
N VAL A 110 -4.01 2.62 10.60
CA VAL A 110 -4.96 1.60 10.13
C VAL A 110 -5.41 0.66 11.26
N GLU A 111 -4.53 0.33 12.21
CA GLU A 111 -4.84 -0.54 13.36
C GLU A 111 -5.98 -0.03 14.24
N ARG A 112 -6.29 1.27 14.18
CA ARG A 112 -7.42 1.88 14.90
C ARG A 112 -8.77 1.30 14.48
N THR A 113 -8.88 0.86 13.23
CA THR A 113 -10.09 0.25 12.66
C THR A 113 -9.90 -1.21 12.29
N VAL A 114 -8.67 -1.63 11.97
CA VAL A 114 -8.33 -3.00 11.56
C VAL A 114 -7.14 -3.52 12.37
N ALA A 115 -7.42 -4.08 13.55
CA ALA A 115 -6.42 -4.38 14.59
C ALA A 115 -5.31 -5.35 14.18
N TRP A 116 -5.50 -6.18 13.16
CA TRP A 116 -4.48 -7.13 12.70
C TRP A 116 -3.52 -6.53 11.67
N PHE A 117 -3.82 -5.36 11.10
CA PHE A 117 -3.11 -4.85 9.93
C PHE A 117 -1.62 -4.64 10.19
N GLY A 118 -0.76 -5.37 9.47
CA GLY A 118 0.69 -5.29 9.63
C GLY A 118 1.26 -6.12 10.79
N ALA A 119 0.41 -6.74 11.61
CA ALA A 119 0.86 -7.64 12.68
C ALA A 119 1.57 -8.87 12.09
N GLY A 120 2.73 -9.22 12.65
CA GLY A 120 3.49 -10.41 12.24
C GLY A 120 4.36 -10.23 10.99
N LEU A 121 4.32 -9.07 10.33
CA LEU A 121 5.25 -8.78 9.24
C LEU A 121 6.68 -8.53 9.76
N PRO A 122 7.71 -8.95 9.02
CA PRO A 122 9.10 -8.66 9.37
C PRO A 122 9.33 -7.14 9.40
N GLY A 123 10.12 -6.69 10.37
CA GLY A 123 10.52 -5.29 10.46
C GLY A 123 11.30 -4.85 9.22
N MET A 124 11.01 -3.64 8.73
CA MET A 124 11.77 -3.04 7.63
C MET A 124 13.17 -2.67 8.09
N LYS A 125 14.16 -2.97 7.25
CA LYS A 125 15.51 -2.45 7.41
C LYS A 125 15.50 -1.00 6.94
N ALA A 126 16.03 -0.09 7.76
CA ALA A 126 16.29 1.27 7.30
C ALA A 126 17.34 1.21 6.18
N ASP A 127 17.13 1.97 5.11
CA ASP A 127 18.10 2.07 4.02
C ASP A 127 19.36 2.79 4.54
N PRO A 128 20.57 2.20 4.47
CA PRO A 128 21.79 2.83 4.96
C PRO A 128 22.27 4.04 4.15
N LEU A 129 21.53 4.49 3.14
CA LEU A 129 21.97 5.54 2.19
C LEU A 129 21.83 6.99 2.71
N ALA A 130 22.22 7.24 3.95
CA ALA A 130 22.48 8.58 4.48
C ALA A 130 23.86 8.62 5.16
N GLU A 131 24.91 8.32 4.40
CA GLU A 131 26.29 8.59 4.81
C GLU A 131 26.93 9.70 3.95
N PRO A 132 27.81 10.55 4.52
CA PRO A 132 28.46 11.66 3.81
C PRO A 132 29.53 11.15 2.82
N PRO A 133 29.97 11.99 1.85
CA PRO A 133 30.79 11.53 0.74
C PRO A 133 32.20 11.22 1.23
N HIS A 134 32.65 9.98 1.00
CA HIS A 134 34.07 9.69 0.93
C HIS A 134 34.42 9.01 -0.39
N ASP A 135 35.50 9.54 -0.95
CA ASP A 135 36.04 9.34 -2.28
C ASP A 135 36.29 7.90 -2.71
N ALA A 136 36.19 7.75 -4.03
CA ALA A 136 36.38 6.55 -4.81
C ALA A 136 37.81 5.98 -4.79
N ALA A 137 37.91 4.65 -4.77
CA ALA A 137 38.84 3.87 -5.58
C ALA A 137 38.32 2.42 -5.67
N LYS A 138 37.72 2.05 -6.80
CA LYS A 138 38.24 1.07 -7.78
C LYS A 138 38.57 -0.31 -7.20
N ASP A 139 37.79 -1.32 -7.57
CA ASP A 139 38.16 -2.19 -8.69
C ASP A 139 37.00 -3.10 -9.14
N ALA A 140 37.06 -3.50 -10.40
CA ALA A 140 35.96 -4.03 -11.19
C ALA A 140 36.10 -5.53 -11.51
N THR A 141 34.96 -6.25 -11.40
CA THR A 141 34.44 -7.39 -12.23
C THR A 141 35.27 -8.70 -12.37
N PRO A 142 34.68 -9.86 -12.80
CA PRO A 142 33.36 -10.08 -13.43
C PRO A 142 32.48 -11.28 -12.95
N VAL A 143 31.22 -11.18 -13.39
CA VAL A 143 30.12 -12.13 -13.68
C VAL A 143 30.42 -13.63 -13.76
N ASP A 144 29.52 -14.45 -13.17
CA ASP A 144 28.98 -15.66 -13.83
C ASP A 144 27.55 -15.99 -13.36
N ALA A 145 26.70 -16.36 -14.32
CA ALA A 145 25.38 -17.02 -14.18
C ALA A 145 25.53 -18.45 -14.75
N PRO A 146 24.66 -19.46 -14.53
CA PRO A 146 23.19 -19.37 -14.69
C PRO A 146 22.37 -20.34 -13.79
N ALA A 147 21.04 -20.28 -13.89
CA ALA A 147 20.17 -21.40 -14.28
C ALA A 147 18.69 -21.09 -14.00
N ALA A 148 17.89 -21.24 -15.05
CA ALA A 148 16.44 -21.21 -15.03
C ALA A 148 15.86 -22.44 -14.29
N ALA A 149 14.79 -22.24 -13.53
CA ALA A 149 13.91 -23.31 -13.08
C ALA A 149 12.45 -22.88 -13.24
N ALA A 150 11.67 -23.80 -13.80
CA ALA A 150 10.35 -23.63 -14.36
C ALA A 150 9.23 -23.38 -13.33
N LEU A 151 8.20 -22.66 -13.79
CA LEU A 151 6.89 -22.53 -13.16
C LEU A 151 6.16 -23.88 -13.10
N PRO A 152 5.45 -24.20 -12.00
CA PRO A 152 4.34 -25.13 -12.06
C PRO A 152 3.00 -24.40 -12.08
N ALA A 153 2.28 -24.68 -13.16
CA ALA A 153 0.85 -24.96 -13.27
C ALA A 153 -0.17 -24.13 -12.45
N LYS A 154 -0.97 -23.38 -13.23
CA LYS A 154 -2.34 -22.97 -12.95
C LYS A 154 -3.14 -24.08 -12.25
N SER A 155 -3.78 -23.71 -11.15
CA SER A 155 -4.98 -24.39 -10.67
C SER A 155 -6.17 -23.45 -10.87
N ASP A 156 -6.84 -23.61 -12.01
CA ASP A 156 -8.20 -23.08 -12.22
C ASP A 156 -9.15 -23.92 -11.36
N ALA A 157 -9.36 -23.50 -10.12
CA ALA A 157 -10.58 -23.82 -9.40
C ALA A 157 -11.55 -22.68 -9.66
N ALA A 158 -12.53 -22.91 -10.53
CA ALA A 158 -13.71 -22.08 -10.64
C ALA A 158 -14.46 -22.16 -9.31
N ILE A 159 -14.08 -21.31 -8.36
CA ILE A 159 -14.88 -21.05 -7.18
C ILE A 159 -16.14 -20.36 -7.70
N GLU A 160 -17.24 -21.09 -7.73
CA GLU A 160 -18.58 -20.53 -7.92
C GLU A 160 -18.74 -19.40 -6.91
N LYS A 161 -18.57 -18.15 -7.38
CA LYS A 161 -18.76 -16.93 -6.60
C LYS A 161 -20.26 -16.80 -6.31
N LYS A 162 -20.76 -17.58 -5.35
CA LYS A 162 -22.02 -17.28 -4.68
C LYS A 162 -21.90 -15.85 -4.17
N GLY A 163 -22.83 -15.01 -4.65
CA GLY A 163 -22.79 -13.57 -4.51
C GLY A 163 -22.56 -13.13 -3.07
N TRP A 164 -21.80 -12.04 -2.95
CA TRP A 164 -21.58 -11.29 -1.72
C TRP A 164 -22.91 -11.05 -0.95
N PRO A 165 -22.89 -11.06 0.40
CA PRO A 165 -24.09 -11.06 1.21
C PRO A 165 -24.62 -9.63 1.35
N TRP A 166 -25.21 -9.09 0.30
CA TRP A 166 -26.14 -7.98 0.48
C TRP A 166 -27.43 -8.55 1.09
N PRO A 167 -28.01 -7.95 2.15
CA PRO A 167 -29.35 -8.34 2.57
C PRO A 167 -30.29 -8.12 1.39
N GLU A 168 -31.11 -9.12 1.05
CA GLU A 168 -32.07 -8.96 -0.04
C GLU A 168 -32.98 -7.75 0.25
N PRO A 169 -33.19 -6.86 -0.73
CA PRO A 169 -34.08 -5.72 -0.54
C PRO A 169 -35.45 -6.27 -0.17
N ARG A 170 -35.92 -5.94 1.04
CA ARG A 170 -37.27 -6.30 1.49
C ARG A 170 -38.25 -5.77 0.46
N SER A 171 -38.92 -6.68 -0.25
CA SER A 171 -40.05 -6.32 -1.09
C SER A 171 -41.12 -5.71 -0.21
N THR A 172 -41.25 -4.39 -0.25
CA THR A 172 -42.45 -3.71 0.25
C THR A 172 -43.56 -3.99 -0.74
N SER A 173 -44.48 -4.88 -0.37
CA SER A 173 -45.80 -5.01 -1.01
C SER A 173 -46.65 -3.77 -0.76
#